data_AF-A0A2S4L9Y3-F1
#
_entry.id   AF-A0A2S4L9Y3-F1
#
_cell.length_a   1.000
_cell.length_b   1.000
_cell.length_c   1.000
_cell.angle_alpha   90.00
_cell.angle_beta   90.00
_cell.angle_gamma   90.00
#
_symmetry.space_group_name_H-M   'P 1'
#
loop_
_entity.id
_entity.type
_entity.pdbx_description
1 polymer ?
#
loop_
_entity_poly.entity_id
_entity_poly.type
_entity_poly.pdbx_seq_one_letter_code
_entity_poly.pdbx_strand_id
1 'polypeptide(L)' 'MSWAANRRTIREEDVVYSLLGIFDIHMPAIYGEGEEHALRRLQSEIEMHSRDAHRDNRSVL' A
#
# COMPACT_ATOMS: atom_id res chain seq x y z
N MET A 1 11.60 3.71 -9.28
CA MET A 1 11.33 4.10 -7.88
C MET A 1 12.36 5.11 -7.36
N SER A 2 12.55 6.25 -8.05
CA SER A 2 13.58 7.25 -7.71
C SER A 2 13.16 8.22 -6.60
N TRP A 3 11.85 8.32 -6.29
CA TRP A 3 11.28 9.25 -5.32
C TRP A 3 11.46 8.83 -3.84
N ALA A 4 11.69 7.54 -3.58
CA ALA A 4 11.88 7.00 -2.24
C ALA A 4 13.37 6.77 -1.90
N ALA A 5 14.26 6.80 -2.91
CA ALA A 5 15.63 6.32 -2.80
C ALA A 5 16.53 7.07 -1.79
N ASN A 6 16.14 8.26 -1.34
CA ASN A 6 16.95 9.14 -0.48
C ASN A 6 16.28 9.51 0.85
N ARG A 7 15.17 8.87 1.22
CA ARG A 7 14.55 9.12 2.54
C ARG A 7 15.19 8.23 3.59
N ARG A 8 15.70 8.85 4.66
CA ARG A 8 15.92 8.15 5.93
C ARG A 8 14.61 8.13 6.68
N THR A 9 13.90 7.02 6.59
CA THR A 9 12.81 6.72 7.50
C THR A 9 13.41 6.29 8.84
N ILE A 10 12.84 6.79 9.94
CA ILE A 10 13.32 6.43 11.29
C ILE A 10 12.95 4.97 11.60
N ARG A 11 11.91 4.45 10.92
CA ARG A 11 11.41 3.09 11.05
C ARG A 11 11.24 2.47 9.66
N GLU A 12 11.53 1.19 9.55
CA GLU A 12 11.54 0.48 8.26
C GLU A 12 10.13 0.48 7.63
N GLU A 13 9.06 0.42 8.43
CA GLU A 13 7.67 0.45 7.95
C GLU A 13 7.25 1.76 7.26
N ASP A 14 7.89 2.90 7.53
CA ASP A 14 7.50 4.19 6.95
C ASP A 14 7.71 4.26 5.43
N VAL A 15 8.61 3.43 4.87
CA VAL A 15 8.79 3.33 3.42
C VAL A 15 7.52 2.82 2.76
N VAL A 16 6.85 1.86 3.40
CA VAL A 16 5.59 1.28 2.92
C VAL A 16 4.46 2.30 3.03
N TYR A 17 4.38 3.01 4.16
CA TYR A 17 3.35 4.05 4.32
C TYR A 17 3.47 5.19 3.31
N SER A 18 4.69 5.49 2.85
CA SER A 18 4.90 6.50 1.80
C SER A 18 4.31 6.10 0.44
N LEU A 19 4.05 4.81 0.20
CA LEU A 19 3.46 4.29 -1.03
C LEU A 19 1.92 4.36 -1.05
N LEU A 20 1.28 4.55 0.11
CA LEU A 20 -0.17 4.57 0.23
C LEU A 20 -0.83 5.62 -0.67
N GLY A 21 -0.26 6.82 -0.69
CA GLY A 21 -0.76 7.90 -1.54
C GLY A 21 -0.58 7.66 -3.04
N ILE A 22 0.32 6.77 -3.45
CA ILE A 22 0.51 6.41 -4.87
C ILE A 22 -0.57 5.44 -5.33
N PHE A 23 -0.94 4.50 -4.46
CA PHE A 23 -1.95 3.48 -4.77
C PHE A 23 -3.37 3.88 -4.37
N ASP A 24 -3.55 5.07 -3.79
CA ASP A 24 -4.83 5.55 -3.24
C ASP A 24 -5.43 4.57 -2.21
N ILE A 25 -4.56 3.97 -1.39
CA ILE A 25 -4.92 2.97 -0.38
C ILE A 25 -4.92 3.61 0.99
N HIS A 26 -5.94 3.30 1.78
CA HIS A 26 -6.01 3.68 3.19
C HIS A 26 -5.80 2.46 4.09
N MET A 27 -4.67 2.40 4.78
CA MET A 27 -4.41 1.40 5.82
C MET A 27 -3.93 2.08 7.12
N PRO A 28 -4.30 1.57 8.31
CA PRO A 28 -3.83 2.13 9.57
C PRO A 28 -2.34 1.86 9.78
N ALA A 29 -1.61 2.88 10.24
CA ALA A 29 -0.20 2.76 10.59
C ALA A 29 -0.04 2.02 11.94
N ILE A 30 0.64 0.88 11.91
CA ILE A 30 1.04 0.10 13.08
C ILE A 30 2.55 0.24 13.27
N TYR A 31 2.94 0.98 14.30
CA TYR A 31 4.36 1.19 14.61
C TYR A 31 4.95 -0.03 15.30
N GLY A 32 6.08 -0.51 14.78
CA GLY A 32 6.75 -1.72 15.26
C GLY A 32 6.25 -3.01 14.61
N GLU A 33 5.42 -2.93 13.57
CA GLU A 33 5.09 -4.11 12.75
C GLU A 33 6.25 -4.54 11.84
N GLY A 34 7.16 -3.61 11.52
CA GLY A 34 8.29 -3.84 10.61
C GLY A 34 7.90 -3.76 9.13
N GLU A 35 8.89 -3.57 8.27
CA GLU A 35 8.68 -3.36 6.83
C GLU A 35 7.97 -4.54 6.16
N GLU A 36 8.35 -5.77 6.48
CA GLU A 36 7.79 -6.99 5.87
C GLU A 36 6.27 -7.12 6.12
N HIS A 37 5.83 -6.83 7.35
CA HIS A 37 4.41 -6.90 7.70
C HIS A 37 3.61 -5.77 7.08
N ALA A 38 4.13 -4.54 7.13
CA ALA A 38 3.51 -3.39 6.46
C ALA A 38 3.35 -3.68 4.95
N LEU A 39 4.40 -4.23 4.30
CA LEU A 39 4.41 -4.53 2.88
C LEU A 39 3.41 -5.64 2.50
N ARG A 40 3.24 -6.67 3.34
CA ARG A 40 2.22 -7.71 3.13
C ARG A 40 0.81 -7.13 3.18
N ARG A 41 0.54 -6.24 4.14
CA ARG A 41 -0.76 -5.57 4.25
C ARG A 41 -1.03 -4.70 3.02
N LEU A 42 -0.05 -3.91 2.59
CA LEU A 42 -0.17 -3.10 1.37
C LEU A 42 -0.51 -3.95 0.14
N GLN A 43 0.18 -5.08 -0.06
CA GLN A 43 -0.11 -5.99 -1.18
C GLN A 43 -1.55 -6.52 -1.13
N SER A 44 -2.05 -6.91 0.04
CA SER A 44 -3.43 -7.38 0.21
C SER A 44 -4.47 -6.33 -0.17
N GLU A 45 -4.23 -5.06 0.20
CA GLU A 45 -5.10 -3.95 -0.17
C GLU A 45 -5.08 -3.70 -1.68
N ILE A 46 -3.89 -3.70 -2.31
CA ILE A 46 -3.76 -3.54 -3.77
C ILE A 46 -4.57 -4.63 -4.51
N GLU A 47 -4.44 -5.87 -4.08
CA GLU A 47 -5.19 -6.98 -4.68
C GLU A 47 -6.70 -6.84 -4.50
N MET A 48 -7.16 -6.38 -3.34
CA MET A 48 -8.58 -6.13 -3.07
C MET A 48 -9.13 -5.03 -3.96
N HIS A 49 -8.47 -3.87 -3.98
CA HIS A 49 -8.85 -2.73 -4.82
C HIS A 49 -8.84 -3.08 -6.32
N SER A 50 -7.89 -3.90 -6.77
CA SER A 50 -7.86 -4.38 -8.16
C SER A 50 -9.04 -5.30 -8.51
N ARG A 51 -9.50 -6.12 -7.55
CA ARG A 51 -10.68 -7.00 -7.76
C ARG A 51 -11.97 -6.19 -7.79
N ASP A 52 -12.10 -5.18 -6.93
CA ASP A 52 -13.27 -4.32 -6.88
C ASP A 52 -13.40 -3.48 -8.17
N ALA A 53 -12.29 -2.94 -8.67
CA ALA A 53 -12.26 -2.24 -9.96
C ALA A 53 -12.67 -3.16 -11.13
N HIS A 54 -12.31 -4.45 -11.09
CA HIS A 54 -12.70 -5.41 -12.13
C HIS A 54 -14.17 -5.84 -12.03
N ARG A 55 -14.75 -5.82 -10.83
CA ARG A 55 -16.16 -6.19 -10.59
C ARG A 55 -17.12 -5.12 -11.12
N ASP A 56 -16.77 -3.84 -10.97
CA ASP A 56 -17.59 -2.73 -11.45
C ASP A 56 -17.77 -2.74 -12.98
N ASN A 57 -16.69 -3.07 -13.71
CA ASN A 57 -16.70 -3.14 -15.18
C ASN A 57 -17.58 -4.28 -15.76
N ARG A 58 -18.11 -5.18 -14.94
CA ARG A 58 -18.92 -6.33 -15.38
C ARG A 58 -20.41 -6.18 -15.12
N SER A 59 -20.83 -5.11 -14.43
CA SER A 59 -22.24 -4.87 -14.08
C SER A 59 -23.02 -4.03 -15.10
N VAL A 60 -22.41 -3.68 -16.24
CA VAL A 60 -22.99 -2.88 -17.33
C VAL A 60 -23.32 -3.69 -18.61
N LEU A 61 -23.47 -5.02 -18.49
CA LEU A 61 -24.10 -5.88 -19.50
C LEU A 61 -25.28 -6.64 -18.88
#